data_AF-A0A0M8K8Z7-F1
#
_entry.id   AF-A0A0M8K8Z7-F1
#
_cell.length_a   1.000
_cell.length_b   1.000
_cell.length_c   1.000
_cell.angle_alpha   90.00
_cell.angle_beta   90.00
_cell.angle_gamma   90.00
#
_symmetry.space_group_name_H-M   'P 1'
#
loop_
_entity.id
_entity.type
_entity.pdbx_description
1 polymer ?
#
loop_
_entity_poly.entity_id
_entity_poly.type
_entity_poly.pdbx_seq_one_letter_code
_entity_poly.pdbx_strand_id
1 'polypeptide(L)'
;MTDIGKQLEQISQVLDWFTEARPLWIQASRNFALEASGEVHVFQVAERGVSLQSIWATIEYPTLLTNPRVTAIIYHVVMPDGNVITLP
;
A
#
# COMPACT_ATOMS: atom_id res chain seq x y z
N MET A 1 -4.54 19.98 -0.20
CA MET A 1 -5.45 18.88 0.19
C MET A 1 -6.86 19.22 -0.23
N THR A 2 -7.57 18.31 -0.91
CA THR A 2 -8.95 18.53 -1.39
C THR A 2 -9.96 18.48 -0.25
N ASP A 3 -11.17 18.98 -0.47
CA ASP A 3 -12.21 18.97 0.58
C ASP A 3 -12.66 17.55 0.95
N ILE A 4 -12.72 16.63 -0.03
CA ILE A 4 -12.92 15.20 0.22
C ILE A 4 -11.80 14.65 1.11
N GLY A 5 -10.55 15.05 0.85
CA GLY A 5 -9.42 14.65 1.68
C GLY A 5 -9.55 15.11 3.14
N LYS A 6 -10.00 16.36 3.36
CA LYS A 6 -10.22 16.90 4.73
C LYS A 6 -11.32 16.14 5.46
N GLN A 7 -12.40 15.78 4.77
CA GLN A 7 -13.48 14.99 5.35
C GLN A 7 -13.01 13.57 5.69
N LEU A 8 -12.25 12.93 4.80
CA LEU A 8 -11.67 11.62 5.06
C LEU A 8 -10.74 11.64 6.28
N GLU A 9 -9.90 12.67 6.41
CA GLU A 9 -9.04 12.85 7.58
C GLU A 9 -9.85 12.93 8.87
N GLN A 10 -10.87 13.78 8.92
CA GLN A 10 -11.74 13.94 10.10
C GLN A 10 -12.45 12.63 10.48
N ILE A 11 -12.97 11.89 9.51
CA ILE A 11 -13.65 10.61 9.75
C ILE A 11 -12.64 9.58 10.26
N SER A 12 -11.46 9.49 9.65
CA SER A 12 -10.46 8.48 10.00
C SER A 12 -9.91 8.60 11.43
N GLN A 13 -9.94 9.80 12.01
CA GLN A 13 -9.44 10.05 13.37
C GLN A 13 -10.28 9.40 14.47
N VAL A 14 -11.56 9.08 14.19
CA VAL A 14 -12.49 8.55 15.19
C VAL A 14 -12.83 7.07 15.01
N LEU A 15 -12.35 6.43 13.94
CA LEU A 15 -12.61 5.01 13.67
C LEU A 15 -11.68 4.13 14.51
N ASP A 16 -12.25 3.10 15.14
CA ASP A 16 -11.45 2.04 15.75
C ASP A 16 -10.67 1.29 14.67
N TRP A 17 -9.36 1.10 14.91
CA TRP A 17 -8.51 0.45 13.93
C TRP A 17 -8.95 -0.98 13.63
N PHE A 18 -9.29 -1.76 14.65
CA PHE A 18 -9.45 -3.21 14.51
C PHE A 18 -10.80 -3.60 13.93
N THR A 19 -11.86 -2.88 14.32
CA THR A 19 -13.25 -3.21 13.99
C THR A 19 -13.80 -2.40 12.83
N GLU A 20 -13.34 -1.17 12.62
CA GLU A 20 -13.92 -0.25 11.63
C GLU A 20 -12.92 0.08 10.51
N ALA A 21 -11.76 0.66 10.85
CA ALA A 21 -10.85 1.21 9.84
C ALA A 21 -10.14 0.11 9.03
N ARG A 22 -9.61 -0.93 9.69
CA ARG A 22 -8.81 -1.96 9.01
C ARG A 22 -9.60 -2.72 7.92
N PRO A 23 -10.85 -3.16 8.12
CA PRO A 23 -11.64 -3.76 7.04
C PRO A 23 -11.84 -2.82 5.83
N LEU A 24 -12.09 -1.53 6.08
CA LEU A 24 -12.24 -0.53 5.02
C LEU A 24 -10.93 -0.33 4.24
N TRP A 25 -9.80 -0.23 4.93
CA TRP A 25 -8.49 -0.13 4.30
C TRP A 25 -8.12 -1.39 3.52
N ILE A 26 -8.42 -2.58 4.04
CA ILE A 26 -8.21 -3.85 3.30
C ILE A 26 -8.99 -3.85 1.99
N GLN A 27 -10.26 -3.43 2.02
CA GLN A 27 -11.09 -3.37 0.81
C GLN A 27 -10.57 -2.32 -0.18
N ALA A 28 -10.22 -1.13 0.31
CA ALA A 28 -9.66 -0.06 -0.52
C ALA A 28 -8.33 -0.48 -1.17
N SER A 29 -7.41 -1.05 -0.39
CA SER A 29 -6.13 -1.58 -0.87
C SER A 29 -6.31 -2.69 -1.91
N ARG A 30 -7.24 -3.62 -1.70
CA ARG A 30 -7.56 -4.65 -2.70
C ARG A 30 -8.04 -4.02 -4.00
N ASN A 31 -8.97 -3.07 -3.94
CA ASN A 31 -9.49 -2.40 -5.14
C ASN A 31 -8.37 -1.64 -5.87
N PHE A 32 -7.52 -0.93 -5.13
CA PHE A 32 -6.37 -0.23 -5.69
C PHE A 32 -5.41 -1.19 -6.44
N ALA A 33 -5.06 -2.32 -5.82
CA ALA A 33 -4.21 -3.33 -6.46
C ALA A 33 -4.90 -4.05 -7.65
N LEU A 34 -6.22 -4.27 -7.58
CA LEU A 34 -7.00 -4.85 -8.68
C LEU A 34 -7.04 -3.91 -9.88
N GLU A 35 -7.11 -2.60 -9.66
CA GLU A 35 -7.19 -1.57 -10.71
C GLU A 35 -5.83 -1.17 -11.29
N ALA A 36 -4.73 -1.54 -10.62
CA ALA A 36 -3.37 -1.28 -11.10
C ALA A 36 -3.12 -1.86 -12.50
N SER A 37 -2.25 -1.19 -13.25
CA SER A 37 -1.80 -1.62 -14.58
C SER A 37 -0.44 -1.04 -14.90
N GLY A 38 0.32 -1.71 -15.77
CA GLY A 38 1.70 -1.35 -16.08
C GLY A 38 2.66 -1.67 -14.94
N GLU A 39 3.64 -0.80 -14.73
CA GLU A 39 4.64 -0.92 -13.68
C GLU A 39 4.09 -0.42 -12.34
N VAL A 40 4.24 -1.23 -11.29
CA VAL A 40 3.82 -0.88 -9.93
C VAL A 40 5.05 -0.63 -9.08
N HIS A 41 5.12 0.55 -8.47
CA HIS A 41 6.25 0.98 -7.65
C HIS A 41 5.95 0.82 -6.16
N VAL A 42 6.83 0.14 -5.43
CA VAL A 42 6.63 -0.21 -4.02
C VAL A 42 7.78 0.33 -3.18
N PHE A 43 7.48 1.21 -2.23
CA PHE A 43 8.49 1.80 -1.34
C PHE A 43 8.51 1.07 0.00
N GLN A 44 9.69 0.60 0.42
CA GLN A 44 9.88 -0.17 1.65
C GLN A 44 11.03 0.43 2.46
N VAL A 45 10.81 0.66 3.75
CA VAL A 45 11.85 1.21 4.63
C VAL A 45 12.78 0.09 5.07
N ALA A 46 14.06 0.19 4.72
CA ALA A 46 15.07 -0.83 4.98
C ALA A 46 15.18 -1.19 6.47
N GLU A 47 15.14 -0.16 7.32
CA GLU A 47 15.31 -0.30 8.78
C GLU A 47 14.26 -1.20 9.43
N ARG A 48 13.02 -1.14 8.94
CA ARG A 48 11.87 -1.87 9.53
C ARG A 48 11.51 -3.13 8.74
N GLY A 49 11.97 -3.24 7.50
CA GLY A 49 11.58 -4.29 6.58
C GLY A 49 10.07 -4.29 6.29
N VAL A 50 9.59 -5.40 5.71
CA VAL A 50 8.18 -5.61 5.39
C VAL A 50 7.55 -6.53 6.44
N SER A 51 6.52 -6.05 7.12
CA SER A 51 5.71 -6.91 7.99
C SER A 51 4.93 -7.93 7.16
N LEU A 52 5.10 -9.22 7.47
CA LEU A 52 4.38 -10.31 6.82
C LEU A 52 2.86 -10.29 7.10
N GLN A 53 2.43 -9.52 8.11
CA GLN A 53 1.01 -9.36 8.47
C GLN A 53 0.41 -8.05 7.95
N SER A 54 1.18 -7.25 7.19
CA SER A 54 0.71 -6.01 6.61
C SER A 54 -0.37 -6.22 5.55
N ILE A 55 -1.20 -5.20 5.32
CA ILE A 55 -2.15 -5.19 4.19
C ILE A 55 -1.40 -5.35 2.86
N TRP A 56 -0.22 -4.72 2.73
CA TRP A 56 0.67 -4.94 1.60
C TRP A 56 0.96 -6.43 1.35
N ALA A 57 1.54 -7.12 2.33
CA ALA A 57 1.98 -8.51 2.16
C ALA A 57 0.82 -9.51 1.99
N THR A 58 -0.30 -9.26 2.67
CA THR A 58 -1.42 -10.22 2.73
C THR A 58 -2.53 -9.97 1.72
N ILE A 59 -2.65 -8.73 1.20
CA ILE A 59 -3.74 -8.32 0.31
C ILE A 59 -3.20 -7.75 -1.00
N GLU A 60 -2.39 -6.69 -0.95
CA GLU A 60 -1.99 -5.95 -2.16
C GLU A 60 -1.06 -6.79 -3.04
N TYR A 61 0.03 -7.30 -2.48
CA TYR A 61 1.00 -8.11 -3.19
C TYR A 61 0.39 -9.33 -3.91
N PRO A 62 -0.39 -10.23 -3.25
CA PRO A 62 -1.01 -11.34 -3.95
C PRO A 62 -2.04 -10.88 -5.00
N THR A 63 -2.76 -9.77 -4.76
CA THR A 63 -3.69 -9.22 -5.76
C THR A 63 -2.94 -8.76 -7.01
N LEU A 64 -1.81 -8.07 -6.85
CA LEU A 64 -0.95 -7.61 -7.95
C LEU A 64 -0.38 -8.78 -8.75
N LEU A 65 0.07 -9.85 -8.09
CA LEU A 65 0.60 -11.05 -8.76
C LEU A 65 -0.45 -11.75 -9.65
N THR A 66 -1.73 -11.62 -9.31
CA THR A 66 -2.84 -12.20 -10.09
C THR A 66 -3.44 -11.24 -11.12
N ASN A 67 -3.01 -9.97 -11.14
CA ASN A 67 -3.56 -8.95 -12.02
C ASN A 67 -2.82 -8.95 -13.37
N PRO A 68 -3.43 -9.43 -14.47
CA PRO A 68 -2.75 -9.56 -15.76
C PRO A 68 -2.40 -8.22 -16.42
N ARG A 69 -2.92 -7.10 -15.89
CA ARG A 69 -2.58 -5.76 -16.39
C ARG A 69 -1.28 -5.23 -15.81
N VAL A 70 -0.77 -5.83 -14.73
CA VAL A 70 0.51 -5.46 -14.11
C VAL A 70 1.62 -6.14 -14.87
N THR A 71 2.58 -5.36 -15.35
CA THR A 71 3.70 -5.85 -16.17
C THR A 71 4.97 -6.06 -15.35
N ALA A 72 5.15 -5.31 -14.27
CA ALA A 72 6.27 -5.43 -13.34
C ALA A 72 5.93 -4.84 -11.97
N ILE A 73 6.61 -5.31 -10.93
CA ILE A 73 6.61 -4.70 -9.59
C ILE A 73 8.04 -4.26 -9.30
N ILE A 74 8.26 -2.94 -9.22
CA ILE A 74 9.55 -2.31 -8.99
C ILE A 74 9.64 -1.94 -7.51
N TYR A 75 10.67 -2.42 -6.83
CA TYR A 75 10.86 -2.15 -5.41
C TYR A 75 11.85 -1.02 -5.18
N HIS A 76 11.52 -0.12 -4.26
CA HIS A 76 12.35 0.99 -3.82
C HIS A 76 12.61 0.84 -2.33
N VAL A 77 13.83 0.46 -1.98
CA VAL A 77 14.28 0.31 -0.60
C VAL A 77 14.83 1.65 -0.11
N VAL A 78 14.12 2.27 0.83
CA VAL A 78 14.47 3.54 1.45
C VAL A 78 15.39 3.28 2.64
N MET A 79 16.63 3.74 2.53
CA MET A 79 17.68 3.61 3.53
C MET A 79 17.52 4.64 4.66
N PRO A 80 18.11 4.41 5.85
CA PRO A 80 17.99 5.33 6.99
C PRO A 80 18.53 6.74 6.73
N ASP A 81 19.46 6.89 5.80
CA ASP A 81 20.03 8.17 5.37
C ASP A 81 19.18 8.90 4.30
N GLY A 82 18.02 8.32 3.94
CA GLY A 82 17.11 8.86 2.92
C GLY A 82 17.46 8.43 1.48
N ASN A 83 18.54 7.68 1.26
CA ASN A 83 18.87 7.15 -0.06
C ASN A 83 17.88 6.06 -0.48
N VAL A 84 17.61 5.96 -1.79
CA VAL A 84 16.67 4.97 -2.35
C VAL A 84 17.41 4.02 -3.29
N ILE A 85 17.35 2.72 -2.98
CA ILE A 85 17.88 1.66 -3.83
C ILE A 85 16.72 1.04 -4.60
N THR A 86 16.79 1.04 -5.92
CA THR A 86 15.76 0.43 -6.78
C THR A 86 16.16 -0.99 -7.15
N LEU A 87 15.24 -1.94 -6.94
CA LEU A 87 15.39 -3.34 -7.27
C LEU A 87 14.33 -3.71 -8.32
N PRO A 88 14.72 -4.37 -9.42
CA PRO A 88 13.80 -4.87 -10.42
C PRO A 88 12.93 -6.03 -9.91
#